data_AF-U9VTC9-F1
#
_entry.id   AF-U9VTC9-F1
#
_cell.length_a   1.000
_cell.length_b   1.000
_cell.length_c   1.000
_cell.angle_alpha   90.00
_cell.angle_beta   90.00
_cell.angle_gamma   90.00
#
_symmetry.space_group_name_H-M   'P 1'
#
loop_
_entity.id
_entity.type
_entity.pdbx_description
1 polymer ?
#
loop_
_entity_poly.entity_id
_entity_poly.type
_entity_poly.pdbx_seq_one_letter_code
_entity_poly.pdbx_strand_id
1 'polypeptide(L)'
;MGIEISAADVAVLEQRTEGWIAGLQLAALSMQGRDDISGFVAAFSGDDRYIVDYLIEEVLQRQSKKVRHFLLQTSILERLSGSLCDAVFGNTGSPSSQNVLVDLERRNLFVIPLDNKRQWYRYHHLFADVLQAHALAEQPDRLPMLHARASEWYEQQGLFADAIHHALAAQDGAAGHARTVFGLERSALRTRRSVGCQPAVAEW
;
A
#
# COMPACT_ATOMS: atom_id res chain seq x y z
N MET A 1 -22.49 -17.21 -11.97
CA MET A 1 -23.91 -16.76 -11.96
C MET A 1 -23.91 -15.32 -12.42
N GLY A 2 -24.65 -15.00 -13.48
CA GLY A 2 -24.71 -13.65 -14.05
C GLY A 2 -25.63 -12.77 -13.21
N ILE A 3 -25.19 -11.54 -12.97
CA ILE A 3 -26.00 -10.49 -12.36
C ILE A 3 -26.83 -9.89 -13.51
N GLU A 4 -28.16 -9.94 -13.44
CA GLU A 4 -29.02 -9.26 -14.41
C GLU A 4 -29.06 -7.76 -14.07
N ILE A 5 -28.10 -7.00 -14.61
CA ILE A 5 -28.05 -5.54 -14.52
C ILE A 5 -28.67 -4.97 -15.80
N SER A 6 -29.58 -3.99 -15.67
CA SER A 6 -30.21 -3.37 -16.82
C SER A 6 -29.19 -2.50 -17.60
N ALA A 7 -29.37 -2.36 -18.91
CA ALA A 7 -28.48 -1.54 -19.74
C ALA A 7 -28.45 -0.05 -19.30
N ALA A 8 -29.52 0.43 -18.66
CA ALA A 8 -29.57 1.78 -18.09
C ALA A 8 -28.68 1.91 -16.84
N ASP A 9 -28.67 0.89 -15.97
CA ASP A 9 -27.81 0.85 -14.80
C ASP A 9 -26.34 0.73 -15.19
N VAL A 10 -26.02 -0.06 -16.23
CA VAL A 10 -24.66 -0.14 -16.80
C VAL A 10 -24.20 1.23 -17.32
N ALA A 11 -25.04 1.95 -18.06
CA ALA A 11 -24.68 3.26 -18.62
C ALA A 11 -24.45 4.31 -17.51
N VAL A 12 -25.25 4.30 -16.44
CA VAL A 12 -25.06 5.19 -15.28
C VAL A 12 -23.75 4.87 -14.54
N LEU A 13 -23.44 3.58 -14.38
CA LEU A 13 -22.19 3.12 -13.78
C LEU A 13 -20.98 3.49 -14.65
N GLU A 14 -21.03 3.27 -15.97
CA GLU A 14 -19.94 3.60 -16.91
C GLU A 14 -19.66 5.10 -17.03
N GLN A 15 -20.72 5.91 -17.07
CA GLN A 15 -20.60 7.36 -17.29
C GLN A 15 -20.01 8.11 -16.09
N ARG A 16 -20.14 7.57 -14.87
CA ARG A 16 -19.66 8.21 -13.63
C ARG A 16 -18.45 7.55 -12.99
N THR A 17 -18.08 6.36 -13.44
CA THR A 17 -16.84 5.69 -13.01
C THR A 17 -15.61 6.10 -13.82
N GLU A 18 -15.74 7.02 -14.78
CA GLU A 18 -14.65 7.45 -15.70
C GLU A 18 -13.88 6.25 -16.30
N GLY A 19 -14.56 5.11 -16.52
CA GLY A 19 -13.94 3.87 -16.98
C GLY A 19 -13.40 2.93 -15.90
N TRP A 20 -13.78 3.08 -14.64
CA TRP A 20 -13.36 2.16 -13.58
C TRP A 20 -14.15 0.85 -13.55
N ILE A 21 -13.51 -0.16 -14.12
CA ILE A 21 -13.76 -1.57 -13.84
C ILE A 21 -13.75 -1.85 -12.32
N ALA A 22 -13.00 -1.09 -11.51
CA ALA A 22 -12.93 -1.27 -10.05
C ALA A 22 -14.23 -0.86 -9.31
N GLY A 23 -14.94 0.18 -9.78
CA GLY A 23 -16.25 0.58 -9.23
C GLY A 23 -17.34 -0.43 -9.60
N LEU A 24 -17.30 -0.94 -10.83
CA LEU A 24 -18.14 -2.07 -11.27
C LEU A 24 -17.81 -3.37 -10.53
N GLN A 25 -16.54 -3.62 -10.25
CA GLN A 25 -16.09 -4.78 -9.47
C GLN A 25 -16.51 -4.66 -8.00
N LEU A 26 -16.44 -3.45 -7.42
CA LEU A 26 -17.03 -3.13 -6.13
C LEU A 26 -18.52 -3.41 -6.14
N ALA A 27 -19.27 -2.84 -7.08
CA ALA A 27 -20.69 -3.09 -7.21
C ALA A 27 -21.01 -4.59 -7.37
N ALA A 28 -20.28 -5.31 -8.22
CA ALA A 28 -20.46 -6.74 -8.44
C ALA A 28 -20.11 -7.59 -7.20
N LEU A 29 -19.07 -7.22 -6.43
CA LEU A 29 -18.72 -7.89 -5.17
C LEU A 29 -19.74 -7.56 -4.06
N SER A 30 -20.25 -6.32 -4.01
CA SER A 30 -21.28 -5.88 -3.05
C SER A 30 -22.65 -6.50 -3.32
N MET A 31 -22.93 -6.87 -4.57
CA MET A 31 -24.15 -7.57 -4.98
C MET A 31 -24.12 -9.08 -4.69
N GLN A 32 -22.94 -9.68 -4.43
CA GLN A 32 -22.86 -11.09 -4.05
C GLN A 32 -23.43 -11.30 -2.64
N GLY A 33 -24.65 -11.83 -2.57
CA GLY A 33 -25.33 -12.19 -1.32
C GLY A 33 -26.37 -11.19 -0.81
N ARG A 34 -26.79 -10.22 -1.65
CA ARG A 34 -27.92 -9.31 -1.36
C ARG A 34 -29.10 -9.57 -2.28
N ASP A 35 -30.30 -9.49 -1.75
CA ASP A 35 -31.55 -9.61 -2.52
C ASP A 35 -31.99 -8.29 -3.17
N ASP A 36 -31.58 -7.12 -2.61
CA ASP A 36 -31.93 -5.79 -3.14
C ASP A 36 -30.75 -5.15 -3.89
N ILE A 37 -30.65 -5.52 -5.17
CA ILE A 37 -29.64 -5.02 -6.10
C ILE A 37 -29.98 -3.59 -6.54
N SER A 38 -31.26 -3.27 -6.75
CA SER A 38 -31.71 -1.98 -7.29
C SER A 38 -31.57 -0.83 -6.28
N GLY A 39 -31.86 -1.06 -4.99
CA GLY A 39 -31.62 -0.08 -3.94
C GLY A 39 -30.13 0.23 -3.75
N PHE A 40 -29.26 -0.77 -3.94
CA PHE A 40 -27.82 -0.58 -3.90
C PHE A 40 -27.31 0.25 -5.09
N VAL A 41 -27.77 -0.02 -6.31
CA VAL A 41 -27.41 0.79 -7.50
C VAL A 41 -27.82 2.25 -7.30
N ALA A 42 -29.00 2.50 -6.72
CA ALA A 42 -29.47 3.85 -6.42
C ALA A 42 -28.62 4.58 -5.36
N ALA A 43 -28.19 3.89 -4.30
CA ALA A 43 -27.29 4.46 -3.27
C ALA A 43 -25.84 4.63 -3.77
N PHE A 44 -25.36 3.69 -4.58
CA PHE A 44 -24.06 3.72 -5.24
C PHE A 44 -23.95 4.90 -6.23
N SER A 45 -25.07 5.33 -6.80
CA SER A 45 -25.15 6.46 -7.74
C SER A 45 -25.01 7.84 -7.09
N GLY A 46 -24.92 7.93 -5.74
CA GLY A 46 -25.14 9.19 -5.02
C GLY A 46 -24.05 9.68 -4.06
N ASP A 47 -23.16 8.84 -3.52
CA ASP A 47 -22.23 9.30 -2.48
C ASP A 47 -20.95 8.46 -2.39
N ASP A 48 -19.77 9.10 -2.51
CA ASP A 48 -18.45 8.48 -2.27
C ASP A 48 -18.36 7.80 -0.90
N ARG A 49 -19.19 8.28 0.04
CA ARG A 49 -19.36 7.74 1.39
C ARG A 49 -19.80 6.28 1.42
N TYR A 50 -20.70 5.85 0.53
CA TYR A 50 -21.15 4.45 0.48
C TYR A 50 -20.04 3.49 0.06
N ILE A 51 -19.18 3.93 -0.87
CA ILE A 51 -18.03 3.14 -1.34
C ILE A 51 -17.00 3.01 -0.22
N VAL A 52 -16.73 4.10 0.49
CA VAL A 52 -15.84 4.11 1.66
C VAL A 52 -16.36 3.19 2.76
N ASP A 53 -17.63 3.30 3.15
CA ASP A 53 -18.24 2.47 4.19
C ASP A 53 -18.19 0.98 3.80
N TYR A 54 -18.43 0.63 2.54
CA TYR A 54 -18.28 -0.74 2.04
C TYR A 54 -16.83 -1.25 2.10
N LEU A 55 -15.85 -0.46 1.65
CA LEU A 55 -14.44 -0.83 1.72
C LEU A 55 -14.00 -1.10 3.17
N ILE A 56 -14.59 -0.40 4.12
CA ILE A 56 -14.32 -0.58 5.55
C ILE A 56 -14.99 -1.85 6.08
N GLU A 57 -16.31 -1.96 5.95
CA GLU A 57 -17.10 -3.02 6.61
C GLU A 57 -16.98 -4.37 5.91
N GLU A 58 -16.99 -4.38 4.59
CA GLU A 58 -17.14 -5.61 3.81
C GLU A 58 -15.79 -6.12 3.29
N VAL A 59 -14.83 -5.22 3.08
CA VAL A 59 -13.50 -5.60 2.58
C VAL A 59 -12.51 -5.66 3.73
N LEU A 60 -12.31 -4.57 4.48
CA LEU A 60 -11.26 -4.49 5.51
C LEU A 60 -11.60 -5.27 6.78
N GLN A 61 -12.83 -5.15 7.31
CA GLN A 61 -13.23 -5.83 8.56
C GLN A 61 -13.40 -7.35 8.41
N ARG A 62 -13.67 -7.85 7.20
CA ARG A 62 -13.74 -9.29 6.93
C ARG A 62 -12.37 -9.98 6.84
N GLN A 63 -11.28 -9.21 6.80
CA GLN A 63 -9.93 -9.80 6.76
C GLN A 63 -9.50 -10.34 8.12
N SER A 64 -8.63 -11.36 8.07
CA SER A 64 -7.92 -11.78 9.29
C SER A 64 -7.12 -10.61 9.88
N LYS A 65 -6.97 -10.59 11.21
CA LYS A 65 -6.19 -9.54 11.92
C LYS A 65 -4.80 -9.33 11.31
N LYS A 66 -4.15 -10.41 10.85
CA LYS A 66 -2.81 -10.35 10.23
C LYS A 66 -2.84 -9.59 8.90
N VAL A 67 -3.80 -9.90 8.02
CA VAL A 67 -3.94 -9.23 6.71
C VAL A 67 -4.37 -7.78 6.89
N ARG A 68 -5.29 -7.50 7.81
CA ARG A 68 -5.71 -6.12 8.12
C ARG A 68 -4.52 -5.27 8.60
N HIS A 69 -3.70 -5.78 9.52
CA HIS A 69 -2.48 -5.07 9.92
C HIS A 69 -1.50 -4.88 8.77
N PHE A 70 -1.35 -5.88 7.90
CA PHE A 70 -0.50 -5.76 6.71
C PHE A 70 -0.96 -4.64 5.79
N LEU A 71 -2.25 -4.59 5.46
CA LEU A 71 -2.84 -3.54 4.62
C LEU A 71 -2.66 -2.14 5.22
N LEU A 72 -2.96 -1.99 6.52
CA LEU A 72 -2.84 -0.69 7.21
C LEU A 72 -1.38 -0.21 7.33
N GLN A 73 -0.43 -1.11 7.55
CA GLN A 73 0.97 -0.71 7.75
C GLN A 73 1.71 -0.45 6.44
N THR A 74 1.27 -1.07 5.35
CA THR A 74 1.86 -0.87 4.02
C THR A 74 1.15 0.20 3.21
N SER A 75 0.03 0.75 3.69
CA SER A 75 -0.73 1.81 2.99
C SER A 75 0.03 3.13 2.86
N ILE A 76 1.09 3.34 3.66
CA ILE A 76 1.99 4.49 3.55
C ILE A 76 2.83 4.47 2.27
N LEU A 77 2.86 3.34 1.55
CA LEU A 77 3.68 3.14 0.37
C LEU A 77 2.87 3.39 -0.90
N GLU A 78 3.38 4.24 -1.79
CA GLU A 78 2.77 4.45 -3.12
C GLU A 78 2.92 3.22 -4.02
N ARG A 79 4.05 2.52 -3.90
CA ARG A 79 4.38 1.31 -4.64
C ARG A 79 4.82 0.23 -3.67
N LEU A 80 4.34 -0.98 -3.89
CA LEU A 80 4.53 -2.14 -3.03
C LEU A 80 5.39 -3.16 -3.77
N SER A 81 6.45 -3.62 -3.14
CA SER A 81 7.15 -4.84 -3.52
C SER A 81 7.26 -5.76 -2.32
N GLY A 82 7.43 -7.06 -2.53
CA GLY A 82 7.56 -8.02 -1.44
C GLY A 82 8.65 -7.63 -0.43
N SER A 83 9.84 -7.27 -0.92
CA SER A 83 10.98 -6.88 -0.07
C SER A 83 10.76 -5.58 0.69
N LEU A 84 10.10 -4.58 0.08
CA LEU A 84 9.79 -3.32 0.74
C LEU A 84 8.71 -3.54 1.81
N CYS A 85 7.68 -4.32 1.50
CA CYS A 85 6.63 -4.65 2.46
C CYS A 85 7.19 -5.45 3.65
N ASP A 86 8.09 -6.41 3.42
CA ASP A 86 8.76 -7.17 4.48
C ASP A 86 9.56 -6.24 5.41
N ALA A 87 10.28 -5.26 4.84
CA ALA A 87 11.04 -4.27 5.60
C ALA A 87 10.13 -3.37 6.46
N VAL A 88 9.03 -2.86 5.90
CA VAL A 88 8.11 -1.94 6.59
C VAL A 88 7.27 -2.66 7.65
N PHE A 89 6.61 -3.76 7.26
CA PHE A 89 5.78 -4.58 8.15
C PHE A 89 6.61 -5.22 9.28
N GLY A 90 7.92 -5.38 9.07
CA GLY A 90 8.83 -5.99 10.04
C GLY A 90 8.65 -7.50 10.16
N ASN A 91 8.12 -8.14 9.11
CA ASN A 91 8.00 -9.58 9.03
C ASN A 91 9.14 -10.12 8.17
N THR A 92 10.14 -10.71 8.81
CA THR A 92 11.17 -11.52 8.15
C THR A 92 10.77 -13.00 8.06
N GLY A 93 9.53 -13.35 8.44
CA GLY A 93 9.01 -14.71 8.52
C GLY A 93 8.08 -15.11 7.37
N SER A 94 7.80 -16.41 7.29
CA SER A 94 6.90 -17.01 6.30
C SER A 94 5.41 -16.87 6.69
N PRO A 95 4.49 -16.58 5.75
CA PRO A 95 4.74 -16.29 4.34
C PRO A 95 5.33 -14.87 4.14
N SER A 96 6.22 -14.73 3.14
CA SER A 96 6.74 -13.42 2.70
C SER A 96 5.59 -12.51 2.25
N SER A 97 5.78 -11.21 2.41
CA SER A 97 4.84 -10.19 1.93
C SER A 97 4.56 -10.32 0.43
N GLN A 98 5.50 -10.85 -0.37
CA GLN A 98 5.24 -11.13 -1.79
C GLN A 98 4.07 -12.11 -1.98
N ASN A 99 4.00 -13.17 -1.16
CA ASN A 99 2.91 -14.15 -1.23
C ASN A 99 1.59 -13.54 -0.78
N VAL A 100 1.63 -12.62 0.20
CA VAL A 100 0.46 -11.87 0.63
C VAL A 100 -0.04 -10.99 -0.51
N LEU A 101 0.83 -10.24 -1.20
CA LEU A 101 0.44 -9.40 -2.34
C LEU A 101 -0.18 -10.21 -3.48
N VAL A 102 0.39 -11.38 -3.81
CA VAL A 102 -0.17 -12.30 -4.81
C VAL A 102 -1.54 -12.83 -4.39
N ASP A 103 -1.73 -13.19 -3.13
CA ASP A 103 -3.02 -13.65 -2.62
C ASP A 103 -4.07 -12.54 -2.62
N LEU A 104 -3.69 -11.31 -2.24
CA LEU A 104 -4.56 -10.13 -2.30
C LEU A 104 -4.99 -9.80 -3.73
N GLU A 105 -4.07 -9.84 -4.69
CA GLU A 105 -4.37 -9.65 -6.11
C GLU A 105 -5.31 -10.74 -6.64
N ARG A 106 -5.06 -12.01 -6.34
CA ARG A 106 -5.95 -13.13 -6.73
C ARG A 106 -7.36 -13.02 -6.16
N ARG A 107 -7.49 -12.45 -4.96
CA ARG A 107 -8.78 -12.19 -4.30
C ARG A 107 -9.43 -10.88 -4.75
N ASN A 108 -8.82 -10.17 -5.69
CA ASN A 108 -9.27 -8.87 -6.18
C ASN A 108 -9.43 -7.82 -5.06
N LEU A 109 -8.56 -7.85 -4.05
CA LEU A 109 -8.59 -6.91 -2.91
C LEU A 109 -7.91 -5.58 -3.25
N PHE A 110 -8.28 -4.98 -4.39
CA PHE A 110 -7.83 -3.66 -4.83
C PHE A 110 -6.30 -3.49 -4.90
N VAL A 111 -5.58 -4.59 -5.10
CA VAL A 111 -4.14 -4.61 -5.36
C VAL A 111 -3.93 -4.80 -6.86
N ILE A 112 -3.23 -3.86 -7.48
CA ILE A 112 -3.04 -3.79 -8.93
C ILE A 112 -1.55 -4.02 -9.23
N PRO A 113 -1.18 -5.03 -10.05
CA PRO A 113 0.20 -5.19 -10.49
C PRO A 113 0.62 -4.05 -11.42
N LEU A 114 1.82 -3.53 -11.22
CA LEU A 114 2.43 -2.46 -12.03
C LEU A 114 3.32 -3.01 -13.14
N ASP A 115 3.69 -4.29 -13.07
CA ASP A 115 4.53 -4.96 -14.05
C ASP A 115 4.05 -6.37 -14.37
N ASN A 116 4.47 -6.87 -15.54
CA ASN A 116 4.14 -8.24 -15.98
C ASN A 116 4.81 -9.31 -15.10
N LYS A 117 5.87 -8.94 -14.38
CA LYS A 117 6.63 -9.83 -13.48
C LYS A 117 6.05 -9.89 -12.06
N ARG A 118 4.99 -9.13 -11.78
CA ARG A 118 4.30 -9.08 -10.48
C ARG A 118 5.26 -8.80 -9.31
N GLN A 119 6.27 -7.96 -9.55
CA GLN A 119 7.22 -7.53 -8.52
C GLN A 119 6.75 -6.25 -7.84
N TRP A 120 6.06 -5.40 -8.61
CA TRP A 120 5.54 -4.14 -8.16
C TRP A 120 4.03 -4.15 -8.20
N TYR A 121 3.42 -3.64 -7.15
CA TYR A 121 1.99 -3.46 -7.02
C TYR A 121 1.70 -2.05 -6.51
N ARG A 122 0.45 -1.66 -6.62
CA ARG A 122 -0.11 -0.51 -5.92
C ARG A 122 -1.48 -0.86 -5.36
N TYR A 123 -1.88 -0.18 -4.31
CA TYR A 123 -3.29 -0.13 -3.95
C TYR A 123 -4.04 0.72 -4.97
N HIS A 124 -5.32 0.41 -5.16
CA HIS A 124 -6.26 1.34 -5.76
C HIS A 124 -6.32 2.60 -4.88
N HIS A 125 -6.28 3.79 -5.46
CA HIS A 125 -6.12 5.03 -4.69
C HIS A 125 -7.21 5.23 -3.62
N LEU A 126 -8.50 5.02 -3.94
CA LEU A 126 -9.55 5.07 -2.92
C LEU A 126 -9.31 4.11 -1.75
N PHE A 127 -8.86 2.90 -2.04
CA PHE A 127 -8.55 1.93 -1.00
C PHE A 127 -7.33 2.36 -0.20
N ALA A 128 -6.31 2.92 -0.84
CA ALA A 128 -5.16 3.51 -0.18
C ALA A 128 -5.58 4.63 0.78
N ASP A 129 -6.44 5.55 0.35
CA ASP A 129 -6.95 6.67 1.15
C ASP A 129 -7.70 6.16 2.39
N VAL A 130 -8.58 5.17 2.21
CA VAL A 130 -9.29 4.51 3.33
C VAL A 130 -8.30 3.85 4.29
N LEU A 131 -7.33 3.08 3.78
CA LEU A 131 -6.34 2.41 4.61
C LEU A 131 -5.45 3.40 5.37
N GLN A 132 -5.08 4.52 4.76
CA GLN A 132 -4.26 5.56 5.40
C GLN A 132 -5.05 6.27 6.50
N ALA A 133 -6.30 6.64 6.24
CA ALA A 133 -7.18 7.23 7.25
C ALA A 133 -7.37 6.31 8.46
N HIS A 134 -7.57 5.01 8.22
CA HIS A 134 -7.66 4.00 9.28
C HIS A 134 -6.33 3.79 10.02
N ALA A 135 -5.20 3.78 9.30
CA ALA A 135 -3.89 3.63 9.93
C ALA A 135 -3.59 4.80 10.87
N LEU A 136 -3.96 6.03 10.46
CA LEU A 136 -3.83 7.23 11.29
C LEU A 136 -4.75 7.20 12.51
N ALA A 137 -5.99 6.72 12.35
CA ALA A 137 -6.94 6.63 13.46
C ALA A 137 -6.57 5.54 14.48
N GLU A 138 -6.06 4.40 14.02
CA GLU A 138 -5.83 3.21 14.87
C GLU A 138 -4.41 3.09 15.40
N GLN A 139 -3.42 3.53 14.62
CA GLN A 139 -2.00 3.32 14.89
C GLN A 139 -1.16 4.57 14.60
N PRO A 140 -1.55 5.78 15.07
CA PRO A 140 -0.82 7.01 14.77
C PRO A 140 0.64 6.93 15.25
N ASP A 141 0.88 6.35 16.42
CA ASP A 141 2.22 6.22 17.01
C ASP A 141 3.17 5.32 16.21
N ARG A 142 2.62 4.45 15.35
CA ARG A 142 3.42 3.53 14.53
C ARG A 142 3.81 4.13 13.18
N LEU A 143 3.06 5.10 12.67
CA LEU A 143 3.32 5.71 11.37
C LEU A 143 4.76 6.25 11.25
N PRO A 144 5.32 7.00 12.23
CA PRO A 144 6.71 7.44 12.17
C PRO A 144 7.71 6.31 11.97
N MET A 145 7.54 5.20 12.70
CA MET A 145 8.40 4.03 12.61
C MET A 145 8.29 3.34 11.25
N LEU A 146 7.08 3.24 10.70
CA LEU A 146 6.85 2.63 9.38
C LEU A 146 7.51 3.46 8.27
N HIS A 147 7.36 4.79 8.31
CA HIS A 147 8.04 5.69 7.39
C HIS A 147 9.56 5.62 7.53
N ALA A 148 10.10 5.52 8.75
CA ALA A 148 11.55 5.36 8.96
C ALA A 148 12.10 4.07 8.32
N ARG A 149 11.39 2.95 8.45
CA ARG A 149 11.75 1.67 7.81
C ARG A 149 11.70 1.76 6.29
N ALA A 150 10.67 2.41 5.74
CA ALA A 150 10.57 2.64 4.31
C ALA A 150 11.74 3.50 3.79
N SER A 151 12.08 4.57 4.51
CA SER A 151 13.22 5.43 4.21
C SER A 151 14.53 4.64 4.14
N GLU A 152 14.81 3.83 5.16
CA GLU A 152 16.03 3.01 5.20
C GLU A 152 16.10 2.02 4.03
N TRP A 153 14.98 1.37 3.71
CA TRP A 153 14.93 0.45 2.57
C TRP A 153 15.19 1.18 1.25
N TYR A 154 14.55 2.33 1.01
CA TYR A 154 14.76 3.12 -0.20
C TYR A 154 16.20 3.63 -0.33
N GLU A 155 16.83 4.04 0.77
CA GLU A 155 18.24 4.44 0.81
C GLU A 155 19.15 3.27 0.39
N GLN A 156 18.90 2.07 0.92
CA GLN A 156 19.66 0.85 0.57
C GLN A 156 19.52 0.47 -0.91
N GLN A 157 18.38 0.80 -1.55
CA GLN A 157 18.16 0.60 -2.99
C GLN A 157 18.68 1.76 -3.86
N GLY A 158 19.23 2.82 -3.26
CA GLY A 158 19.69 4.02 -3.98
C GLY A 158 18.57 4.95 -4.48
N LEU A 159 17.35 4.78 -3.97
CA LEU A 159 16.17 5.58 -4.32
C LEU A 159 16.03 6.77 -3.36
N PHE A 160 16.96 7.72 -3.45
CA PHE A 160 17.11 8.79 -2.47
C PHE A 160 15.90 9.74 -2.38
N ALA A 161 15.18 9.97 -3.48
CA ALA A 161 14.01 10.86 -3.47
C ALA A 161 12.89 10.28 -2.58
N ASP A 162 12.54 9.01 -2.78
CA ASP A 162 11.57 8.30 -1.94
C ASP A 162 12.06 8.19 -0.49
N ALA A 163 13.36 7.94 -0.28
CA ALA A 163 13.96 7.88 1.06
C ALA A 163 13.76 9.19 1.83
N ILE A 164 14.10 10.33 1.21
CA ILE A 164 13.92 11.66 1.83
C ILE A 164 12.45 11.93 2.13
N HIS A 165 11.54 11.62 1.20
CA HIS A 165 10.11 11.79 1.41
C HIS A 165 9.63 11.04 2.66
N HIS A 166 10.00 9.78 2.79
CA HIS A 166 9.65 8.97 3.96
C HIS A 166 10.37 9.44 5.24
N ALA A 167 11.62 9.91 5.17
CA ALA A 167 12.32 10.47 6.32
C ALA A 167 11.64 11.72 6.89
N LEU A 168 11.17 12.60 6.01
CA LEU A 168 10.41 13.80 6.40
C LEU A 168 9.06 13.41 7.02
N ALA A 169 8.30 12.52 6.37
CA ALA A 169 7.02 12.05 6.91
C ALA A 169 7.17 11.35 8.28
N ALA A 170 8.27 10.62 8.51
CA ALA A 170 8.59 10.05 9.81
C ALA A 170 8.79 11.12 10.89
N GLN A 171 9.40 12.25 10.53
CA GLN A 171 9.67 13.35 11.43
C GLN A 171 8.44 14.22 11.66
N ASP A 172 7.59 14.44 10.66
CA ASP A 172 6.36 15.22 10.81
C ASP A 172 5.36 14.51 11.72
N GLY A 173 5.24 13.18 11.60
CA GLY A 173 4.46 12.37 12.54
C GLY A 173 5.04 12.38 13.96
N ALA A 174 6.36 12.51 14.10
CA ALA A 174 7.03 12.70 15.39
C ALA A 174 7.02 14.16 15.88
N ALA A 175 6.87 15.14 14.98
CA ALA A 175 6.91 16.58 15.25
C ALA A 175 5.57 17.14 15.78
N GLY A 176 4.53 16.31 15.85
CA GLY A 176 3.49 16.46 16.87
C GLY A 176 4.06 16.50 18.30
N HIS A 177 5.31 16.05 18.53
CA HIS A 177 5.99 16.13 19.84
C HIS A 177 7.48 16.50 19.86
N ALA A 178 8.27 16.49 18.78
CA ALA A 178 9.63 17.06 18.84
C ALA A 178 10.25 17.33 17.47
N ARG A 179 10.60 18.60 17.26
CA ARG A 179 11.46 19.12 16.21
C ARG A 179 12.89 18.60 16.40
N THR A 180 13.51 18.01 15.37
CA THR A 180 14.85 18.36 14.81
C THR A 180 15.33 17.25 13.87
N VAL A 181 15.69 17.64 12.65
CA VAL A 181 16.42 16.82 11.67
C VAL A 181 17.86 17.31 11.65
N PHE A 182 18.77 16.54 12.25
CA PHE A 182 20.18 16.56 11.89
C PHE A 182 20.73 15.17 12.18
N GLY A 183 20.84 14.34 11.14
CA GLY A 183 21.29 12.96 11.29
C GLY A 183 21.63 12.20 10.01
N LEU A 184 21.76 12.86 8.84
CA LEU A 184 22.07 12.17 7.58
C LEU A 184 23.57 12.02 7.28
N GLU A 185 24.48 12.32 8.21
CA GLU A 185 25.93 12.20 7.95
C GLU A 185 26.61 10.91 8.43
N ARG A 186 25.92 9.96 9.11
CA ARG A 186 26.63 8.83 9.75
C ARG A 186 26.76 7.53 8.96
N SER A 187 26.01 7.31 7.87
CA SER A 187 26.13 6.06 7.08
C SER A 187 27.14 6.12 5.92
N ALA A 188 27.54 7.31 5.47
CA ALA A 188 28.42 7.45 4.30
C ALA A 188 29.92 7.17 4.57
N LEU A 189 30.35 6.94 5.82
CA LEU A 189 31.78 6.81 6.18
C LEU A 189 32.23 5.42 6.63
N ARG A 190 31.38 4.38 6.62
CA ARG A 190 31.77 3.04 7.15
C ARG A 190 32.19 1.99 6.12
N THR A 191 32.31 2.32 4.83
CA THR A 191 32.72 1.32 3.81
C THR A 191 34.00 1.65 3.05
N ARG A 192 34.79 2.65 3.49
CA ARG A 192 36.16 2.87 2.97
C ARG A 192 37.21 2.73 4.07
N ARG A 193 37.40 1.53 4.62
CA ARG A 193 38.68 1.11 5.24
C ARG A 193 38.72 -0.40 5.53
N SER A 194 38.83 -1.21 4.47
CA SER A 194 39.50 -2.52 4.54
C SER A 194 39.64 -3.17 3.15
N VAL A 195 40.52 -2.62 2.31
CA VAL A 195 41.32 -3.45 1.38
C VAL A 195 42.73 -2.91 1.44
N GLY A 196 43.49 -3.44 2.41
CA GLY A 196 44.94 -3.50 2.28
C GLY A 196 45.27 -4.67 1.38
N CYS A 197 45.88 -4.40 0.24
CA CYS A 197 46.76 -5.34 -0.46
C CYS A 197 47.80 -4.54 -1.25
N GLN A 198 49.01 -5.07 -1.22
CA GLN A 198 50.31 -4.43 -1.42
C GLN A 198 50.61 -4.00 -2.86
N PRO A 199 51.61 -3.11 -3.07
CA PRO A 199 52.12 -2.80 -4.39
C PRO A 199 52.90 -3.99 -4.97
N ALA A 200 52.55 -4.41 -6.18
CA ALA A 200 53.34 -5.35 -6.96
C ALA A 200 54.56 -4.63 -7.57
N VAL A 201 55.71 -5.24 -7.34
CA VAL A 201 57.04 -4.82 -7.79
C VAL A 201 57.17 -5.05 -9.30
N ALA A 202 57.82 -4.10 -9.98
CA ALA A 202 58.20 -4.17 -11.37
C ALA A 202 59.35 -5.16 -11.58
N GLU A 203 59.18 -6.10 -12.51
CA GLU A 203 60.27 -6.82 -13.17
C GLU A 203 59.97 -6.89 -14.67
N TRP A 204 61.06 -6.78 -15.44
CA TRP A 204 61.24 -6.79 -16.91
C TRP A 204 61.11 -5.44 -17.64
#